data_AF-A0A9N9PC40-F1
#
_entry.id   AF-A0A9N9PC40-F1
#
_cell.length_a   1.000
_cell.length_b   1.000
_cell.length_c   1.000
_cell.angle_alpha   90.00
_cell.angle_beta   90.00
_cell.angle_gamma   90.00
#
_symmetry.space_group_name_H-M   'P 1'
#
loop_
_entity.id
_entity.type
_entity.pdbx_description
1 polymer ?
#
loop_
_entity_poly.entity_id
_entity_poly.type
_entity_poly.pdbx_seq_one_letter_code
_entity_poly.pdbx_strand_id
1 'polypeptide(L)'
;DQVNVDYIEDTRENNYEVTKICLADILSTIEQDQIIEIWRVVISCGSKNNYIVLLVNGSYRCTCNIIITHGYPCQHFYKVLRCSTQAKWHIGLIAARWYKDDFTDIWQQPPITIYTNSDQVQGQ
;
A
#
# COMPACT_ATOMS: atom_id res chain seq x y z
N ASP A 1 -3.56 -39.97 7.50
CA ASP A 1 -3.85 -38.96 6.47
C ASP A 1 -3.88 -37.55 7.06
N GLN A 2 -2.72 -36.91 7.13
CA GLN A 2 -2.60 -35.47 7.40
C GLN A 2 -1.61 -34.93 6.39
N VAL A 3 -2.11 -34.41 5.28
CA VAL A 3 -1.29 -33.61 4.36
C VAL A 3 -1.25 -32.22 4.94
N ASN A 4 -0.15 -31.92 5.62
CA ASN A 4 0.26 -30.57 5.97
C ASN A 4 0.58 -29.85 4.66
N VAL A 5 -0.42 -29.22 4.07
CA VAL A 5 -0.20 -28.29 2.95
C VAL A 5 0.22 -26.99 3.60
N ASP A 6 1.54 -26.82 3.74
CA ASP A 6 2.12 -25.49 3.87
C ASP A 6 1.58 -24.67 2.70
N TYR A 7 0.58 -23.83 2.98
CA TYR A 7 0.16 -22.75 2.11
C TYR A 7 1.32 -21.74 2.09
N ILE A 8 2.37 -22.08 1.36
CA ILE A 8 3.30 -21.11 0.82
C ILE A 8 2.50 -20.39 -0.25
N GLU A 9 1.69 -19.42 0.18
CA GLU A 9 1.04 -18.47 -0.70
C GLU A 9 2.15 -17.55 -1.23
N ASP A 10 2.94 -18.08 -2.17
CA ASP A 10 3.78 -17.28 -3.03
C ASP A 10 2.85 -16.48 -3.92
N THR A 11 2.33 -15.39 -3.36
CA THR A 11 1.46 -14.46 -4.07
C THR A 11 2.16 -14.04 -5.36
N ARG A 12 1.45 -14.01 -6.48
CA ARG A 12 2.03 -13.70 -7.80
C ARG A 12 2.86 -12.40 -7.80
N GLU A 13 2.51 -11.44 -6.92
CA GLU A 13 3.26 -10.21 -6.63
C GLU A 13 4.69 -10.40 -6.08
N ASN A 14 4.98 -11.49 -5.35
CA ASN A 14 6.35 -11.80 -4.90
C ASN A 14 7.33 -11.95 -6.08
N ASN A 15 6.83 -12.42 -7.23
CA ASN A 15 7.61 -12.57 -8.45
C ASN A 15 7.75 -11.25 -9.24
N TYR A 16 6.97 -10.22 -8.89
CA TYR A 16 7.03 -8.88 -9.48
C TYR A 16 7.77 -7.86 -8.58
N GLU A 17 8.29 -8.26 -7.41
CA GLU A 17 9.17 -7.43 -6.57
C GLU A 17 10.59 -7.27 -7.17
N VAL A 18 10.67 -6.85 -8.44
CA VAL A 18 11.92 -6.79 -9.21
C VAL A 18 12.79 -5.60 -8.78
N THR A 19 12.23 -4.55 -8.17
CA THR A 19 13.00 -3.37 -7.73
C THR A 19 12.61 -2.95 -6.33
N LYS A 20 13.38 -3.41 -5.34
CA LYS A 20 13.29 -2.88 -3.97
C LYS A 20 14.11 -1.62 -3.86
N ILE A 21 13.51 -0.57 -3.29
CA ILE A 21 14.21 0.66 -2.91
C ILE A 21 14.43 0.61 -1.39
N CYS A 22 15.59 1.08 -0.92
CA CYS A 22 15.85 1.16 0.51
C CYS A 22 14.93 2.22 1.15
N LEU A 23 14.49 1.98 2.39
CA LEU A 23 13.72 2.98 3.14
C LEU A 23 14.48 4.30 3.26
N ALA A 24 15.80 4.26 3.47
CA ALA A 24 16.62 5.47 3.56
C ALA A 24 16.55 6.33 2.29
N ASP A 25 16.50 5.70 1.11
CA ASP A 25 16.38 6.41 -0.16
C ASP A 25 14.98 7.03 -0.34
N ILE A 26 13.94 6.38 0.18
CA ILE A 26 12.59 6.97 0.20
C ILE A 26 12.59 8.21 1.11
N LEU A 27 13.12 8.06 2.33
CA LEU A 27 13.12 9.12 3.33
C LEU A 27 13.99 10.32 2.95
N SER A 28 15.05 10.13 2.15
CA SER A 28 15.86 11.25 1.66
C SER A 28 15.13 12.14 0.63
N THR A 29 14.03 11.65 0.04
CA THR A 29 13.23 12.38 -0.97
C THR A 29 11.98 13.06 -0.40
N ILE A 30 11.73 12.92 0.91
CA ILE A 30 10.50 13.36 1.56
C ILE A 30 10.86 14.21 2.78
N GLU A 31 10.27 15.40 2.88
CA GLU A 31 10.40 16.24 4.06
C GLU A 31 9.72 15.59 5.27
N GLN A 32 10.35 15.70 6.44
CA GLN A 32 9.93 14.94 7.63
C GLN A 32 8.50 15.31 8.11
N ASP A 33 8.09 16.56 7.93
CA ASP A 33 6.76 17.06 8.27
C ASP A 33 5.66 16.55 7.33
N GLN A 34 6.03 16.01 6.16
CA GLN A 34 5.10 15.40 5.21
C GLN A 34 4.76 13.95 5.57
N ILE A 35 5.46 13.34 6.52
CA ILE A 35 5.28 11.93 6.91
C ILE A 35 4.25 11.84 8.04
N ILE A 36 3.15 11.11 7.81
CA ILE A 36 2.16 10.80 8.86
C ILE A 36 2.56 9.55 9.64
N GLU A 37 2.84 8.45 8.93
CA GLU A 37 3.09 7.14 9.53
C GLU A 37 4.13 6.37 8.71
N ILE A 38 4.92 5.54 9.40
CA ILE A 38 5.83 4.57 8.78
C ILE A 38 5.47 3.18 9.31
N TRP A 39 5.08 2.29 8.41
CA TRP A 39 4.69 0.91 8.71
C TRP A 39 5.73 -0.08 8.24
N ARG A 40 6.09 -1.02 9.11
CA ARG A 40 6.83 -2.23 8.72
C ARG A 40 5.82 -3.35 8.42
N VAL A 41 5.83 -3.84 7.18
CA VAL A 41 4.97 -4.92 6.71
C VAL A 41 5.78 -6.21 6.57
N VAL A 42 5.32 -7.25 7.26
CA VAL A 42 5.87 -8.61 7.20
C VAL A 42 4.85 -9.51 6.48
N ILE A 43 5.25 -10.13 5.36
CA ILE A 43 4.38 -10.97 4.53
C ILE A 43 4.67 -12.47 4.71
N SER A 44 5.94 -12.88 4.88
CA SER A 44 6.29 -14.30 5.09
C SER A 44 7.51 -14.46 5.99
N CYS A 45 7.32 -15.14 7.13
CA CYS A 45 8.34 -15.66 8.05
C CYS A 45 9.50 -14.70 8.43
N GLY A 46 9.31 -13.38 8.33
CA GLY A 46 10.31 -12.38 8.72
C GLY A 46 11.43 -12.08 7.70
N SER A 47 11.54 -12.84 6.61
CA SER A 47 12.70 -12.76 5.69
C SER A 47 12.63 -11.58 4.72
N LYS A 48 11.44 -11.06 4.44
CA LYS A 48 11.23 -9.91 3.54
C LYS A 48 10.36 -8.87 4.25
N ASN A 49 11.00 -7.82 4.73
CA ASN A 49 10.32 -6.66 5.28
C ASN A 49 10.13 -5.63 4.18
N ASN A 50 8.92 -5.12 4.02
CA ASN A 50 8.67 -3.94 3.22
C ASN A 50 8.18 -2.82 4.14
N TYR A 51 8.59 -1.60 3.83
CA TYR A 51 8.16 -0.42 4.57
C TYR A 51 7.19 0.39 3.74
N ILE A 52 6.22 1.01 4.41
CA ILE A 52 5.28 1.94 3.82
C ILE A 52 5.35 3.26 4.56
N VAL A 53 5.51 4.34 3.82
CA VAL A 53 5.48 5.71 4.32
C VAL A 53 4.18 6.35 3.84
N LEU A 54 3.30 6.73 4.75
CA LEU A 54 2.07 7.47 4.47
C LEU A 54 2.34 8.98 4.55
N LEU A 55 1.82 9.74 3.59
CA LEU A 55 2.07 11.17 3.46
C LEU A 55 0.83 12.01 3.72
N VAL A 56 1.02 13.25 4.18
CA VAL A 56 -0.06 14.20 4.51
C VAL A 56 -1.04 14.45 3.37
N ASN A 57 -0.56 14.43 2.13
CA ASN A 57 -1.39 14.58 0.93
C ASN A 57 -2.24 13.33 0.60
N GLY A 58 -2.13 12.25 1.38
CA GLY A 58 -2.84 10.99 1.16
C GLY A 58 -2.18 10.01 0.20
N SER A 59 -1.03 10.37 -0.38
CA SER A 59 -0.22 9.42 -1.13
C SER A 59 0.64 8.57 -0.19
N TYR A 60 1.31 7.56 -0.75
CA TYR A 60 2.23 6.72 -0.01
C TYR A 60 3.45 6.35 -0.84
N ARG A 61 4.48 5.84 -0.17
CA ARG A 61 5.63 5.17 -0.79
C ARG A 61 5.82 3.80 -0.15
N CYS A 62 6.12 2.79 -0.96
CA CYS A 62 6.45 1.46 -0.48
C CYS A 62 7.80 1.02 -1.02
N THR A 63 8.61 0.36 -0.20
CA THR A 63 9.93 -0.17 -0.60
C THR A 63 9.85 -1.20 -1.72
N CYS A 64 8.70 -1.86 -1.94
CA CYS A 64 8.51 -2.75 -3.10
C CYS A 64 8.43 -2.00 -4.44
N ASN A 65 8.23 -0.68 -4.40
CA ASN A 65 8.19 0.22 -5.55
C ASN A 65 7.20 -0.14 -6.68
N ILE A 66 6.23 -1.03 -6.44
CA ILE A 66 5.24 -1.48 -7.43
C ILE A 66 4.40 -0.31 -7.96
N ILE A 67 4.03 0.64 -7.10
CA ILE A 67 3.26 1.80 -7.54
C ILE A 67 3.99 2.64 -8.60
N ILE A 68 5.31 2.74 -8.52
CA ILE A 68 6.12 3.48 -9.50
C ILE A 68 6.40 2.62 -10.74
N THR A 69 6.82 1.37 -10.54
CA THR A 69 7.23 0.48 -11.64
C THR A 69 6.05 -0.04 -12.46
N HIS A 70 4.94 -0.40 -11.80
CA HIS A 70 3.79 -1.04 -12.41
C HIS A 70 2.54 -0.18 -12.38
N GLY A 71 2.51 0.92 -11.62
CA GLY A 71 1.43 1.91 -11.69
C GLY A 71 0.14 1.46 -11.01
N TYR A 72 0.20 0.60 -9.99
CA TYR A 72 -0.96 0.24 -9.17
C TYR A 72 -0.54 -0.06 -7.72
N PRO A 73 -1.47 0.00 -6.74
CA PRO A 73 -1.12 -0.26 -5.36
C PRO A 73 -0.72 -1.70 -5.06
N CYS A 74 0.32 -1.88 -4.24
CA CYS A 74 0.81 -3.22 -3.86
C CYS A 74 -0.01 -3.84 -2.71
N GLN A 75 0.08 -5.17 -2.57
CA GLN A 75 -0.51 -5.89 -1.43
C GLN A 75 -0.10 -5.34 -0.06
N HIS A 76 1.15 -4.84 0.07
CA HIS A 76 1.63 -4.26 1.33
C HIS A 76 0.79 -3.05 1.72
N PHE A 77 0.45 -2.20 0.75
CA PHE A 77 -0.35 -1.01 1.00
C PHE A 77 -1.77 -1.39 1.40
N TYR A 78 -2.39 -2.38 0.74
CA TYR A 78 -3.72 -2.84 1.16
C TYR A 78 -3.74 -3.40 2.59
N LYS A 79 -2.65 -4.04 3.05
CA LYS A 79 -2.54 -4.48 4.44
C LYS A 79 -2.51 -3.30 5.40
N VAL A 80 -1.77 -2.22 5.08
CA VAL A 80 -1.76 -0.98 5.88
C VAL A 80 -3.10 -0.24 5.80
N LEU A 81 -3.74 -0.20 4.62
CA LEU A 81 -5.05 0.42 4.41
C LEU A 81 -6.14 -0.19 5.33
N ARG A 82 -6.01 -1.47 5.67
CA ARG A 82 -6.92 -2.16 6.60
C ARG A 82 -6.61 -1.90 8.07
N CYS A 83 -5.47 -1.31 8.40
CA CYS A 83 -4.97 -1.17 9.77
C CYS A 83 -4.81 0.28 10.23
N SER A 84 -4.54 1.21 9.30
CA SER A 84 -4.34 2.62 9.60
C SER A 84 -5.58 3.43 9.24
N THR A 85 -6.06 4.25 10.17
CA THR A 85 -7.13 5.23 9.91
C THR A 85 -6.64 6.42 9.08
N GLN A 86 -5.32 6.60 8.96
CA GLN A 86 -4.70 7.65 8.15
C GLN A 86 -4.52 7.22 6.69
N ALA A 87 -4.49 5.91 6.44
CA ALA A 87 -4.37 5.38 5.10
C ALA A 87 -5.66 5.61 4.30
N LYS A 88 -5.49 6.20 3.12
CA LYS A 88 -6.55 6.43 2.13
C LYS A 88 -6.03 6.11 0.74
N TRP A 89 -6.90 5.65 -0.14
CA TRP A 89 -6.55 5.33 -1.52
C TRP A 89 -7.46 6.08 -2.48
N HIS A 90 -6.86 6.77 -3.45
CA HIS A 90 -7.59 7.40 -4.55
C HIS A 90 -7.39 6.59 -5.84
N ILE A 91 -8.47 6.38 -6.60
CA ILE A 91 -8.46 5.61 -7.85
C ILE A 91 -7.42 6.14 -8.85
N GLY A 92 -7.22 7.46 -8.92
CA GLY A 92 -6.17 8.11 -9.72
C GLY A 92 -4.71 7.79 -9.36
N LEU A 93 -4.46 7.00 -8.31
CA LEU A 93 -3.13 6.44 -8.07
C LEU A 93 -2.80 5.26 -9.01
N ILE A 94 -3.81 4.64 -9.65
CA ILE A 94 -3.57 3.66 -10.70
C ILE A 94 -3.24 4.40 -12.00
N ALA A 95 -2.19 3.96 -12.68
CA ALA A 95 -1.77 4.51 -13.97
C ALA A 95 -2.86 4.29 -15.04
N ALA A 96 -3.09 5.33 -15.84
CA ALA A 96 -4.15 5.37 -16.86
C ALA A 96 -4.23 4.13 -17.76
N ARG A 97 -3.08 3.52 -18.09
CA ARG A 97 -2.97 2.29 -18.91
C ARG A 97 -3.75 1.07 -18.39
N TRP A 98 -4.15 1.07 -17.12
CA TRP A 98 -4.91 -0.03 -16.52
C TRP A 98 -6.43 0.14 -16.66
N TYR A 99 -6.88 1.31 -17.10
CA TYR A 99 -8.29 1.56 -17.38
C TYR A 99 -8.62 1.20 -18.82
N LYS A 100 -9.84 0.69 -19.03
CA LYS A 100 -10.36 0.37 -20.35
C LYS A 100 -10.81 1.63 -21.10
N ASP A 101 -11.38 2.58 -20.36
CA ASP A 101 -11.97 3.80 -20.90
C ASP A 101 -11.15 5.01 -20.44
N ASP A 102 -11.18 6.09 -21.23
CA ASP A 102 -10.60 7.37 -20.86
C ASP A 102 -11.50 8.04 -19.81
N PHE A 103 -11.12 7.88 -18.55
CA PHE A 103 -11.81 8.55 -17.45
C PHE A 103 -11.29 9.98 -17.31
N THR A 104 -12.02 10.95 -17.85
CA THR A 104 -11.72 12.39 -17.68
C THR A 104 -11.92 12.86 -16.24
N ASP A 105 -12.75 12.15 -15.46
CA ASP A 105 -13.26 12.61 -14.17
C ASP A 105 -12.66 11.83 -12.98
N ILE A 106 -11.55 11.09 -13.17
CA ILE A 106 -10.88 10.30 -12.12
C ILE A 106 -10.60 11.13 -10.87
N TRP A 107 -10.12 12.37 -11.06
CA TRP A 107 -9.71 13.26 -9.97
C TRP A 107 -10.89 13.87 -9.21
N GLN A 108 -12.12 13.74 -9.72
CA GLN A 108 -13.35 14.13 -9.02
C GLN A 108 -13.86 13.04 -8.08
N GLN A 109 -13.27 11.84 -8.13
CA GLN A 109 -13.66 10.75 -7.25
C GLN A 109 -13.11 11.00 -5.83
N PRO A 110 -13.90 10.73 -4.77
CA PRO A 110 -13.38 10.83 -3.42
C PRO A 110 -12.36 9.72 -3.14
N PRO A 111 -11.34 9.97 -2.29
CA PRO A 111 -10.51 8.91 -1.75
C PRO A 111 -11.34 7.90 -0.94
N ILE A 112 -10.97 6.62 -1.03
CA ILE A 112 -11.56 5.51 -0.31
C ILE A 112 -10.76 5.26 0.98
N THR A 113 -11.46 5.14 2.10
CA THR A 113 -10.94 4.69 3.40
C THR A 113 -11.67 3.42 3.82
N ILE A 114 -10.99 2.52 4.53
CA ILE A 114 -11.61 1.33 5.10
C ILE A 114 -11.90 1.62 6.57
N TYR A 115 -13.19 1.76 6.92
CA TYR A 115 -13.61 1.84 8.31
C TYR A 115 -13.65 0.44 8.91
N THR A 116 -13.03 0.25 10.07
CA THR A 116 -13.21 -0.99 10.84
C THR A 116 -14.22 -0.72 11.96
N ASN A 117 -15.08 -1.68 12.28
CA ASN A 117 -16.18 -1.51 13.25
C ASN A 117 -15.73 -1.02 14.65
N SER A 118 -14.44 -1.09 14.96
CA SER A 118 -13.78 -0.49 16.13
C SER A 118 -13.99 1.03 16.24
N ASP A 119 -14.13 1.72 15.10
CA ASP A 119 -14.26 3.18 15.02
C ASP A 119 -15.68 3.69 15.38
N GLN A 120 -16.65 2.79 15.54
CA GLN A 120 -18.04 3.12 15.88
C GLN A 120 -18.27 3.26 17.41
N VAL A 121 -17.31 2.86 18.25
CA VAL A 121 -17.52 2.76 19.72
C VAL A 121 -17.17 4.05 20.47
N GLN A 122 -16.56 5.06 19.82
CA GLN A 122 -16.17 6.31 20.48
C GLN A 122 -17.17 7.47 20.31
N GLY A 123 -18.41 7.18 19.90
CA GLY A 123 -19.43 8.19 19.58
C GLY A 123 -20.76 8.06 20.32
N GLN A 124 -20.78 7.58 21.57
CA GLN A 124 -21.96 7.64 22.45
C GLN A 124 -21.60 8.18 23.82
#